data_AF-B5XET1-F1
#
_entry.id   AF-B5XET1-F1
#
_cell.length_a   1.000
_cell.length_b   1.000
_cell.length_c   1.000
_cell.angle_alpha   90.00
_cell.angle_beta   90.00
_cell.angle_gamma   90.00
#
_symmetry.space_group_name_H-M   'P 1'
#
loop_
_entity.id
_entity.type
_entity.pdbx_description
1 polymer ?
#
loop_
_entity_poly.entity_id
_entity_poly.type
_entity_poly.pdbx_seq_one_letter_code
_entity_poly.pdbx_strand_id
1 'polypeptide(L)' 'MAAGSGASSGQSRGLPVALESTLDRRFQGVSNTMESIQGLSNWCIENKKYHSLIVRYWIKWLRKCELLMLAS' A
#
# COMPACT_ATOMS: atom_id res chain seq x y z
N MET A 1 -43.70 -12.00 9.64
CA MET A 1 -43.06 -13.28 9.25
C MET A 1 -41.70 -12.96 8.61
N ALA A 2 -40.66 -13.75 8.97
CA ALA A 2 -39.30 -13.90 8.39
C ALA A 2 -38.41 -12.63 8.30
N ALA A 3 -37.34 -12.46 9.10
CA ALA A 3 -36.08 -13.21 9.22
C ALA A 3 -35.09 -12.94 8.08
N GLY A 4 -33.92 -12.40 8.45
CA GLY A 4 -32.81 -12.14 7.54
C GLY A 4 -31.62 -11.48 8.25
N SER A 5 -31.09 -12.15 9.27
CA SER A 5 -29.82 -11.83 9.91
C SER A 5 -28.66 -11.92 8.91
N GLY A 6 -27.67 -11.03 9.06
CA GLY A 6 -26.28 -11.34 8.71
C GLY A 6 -25.68 -10.53 7.58
N ALA A 7 -24.92 -9.49 7.95
CA ALA A 7 -23.59 -9.27 7.39
C ALA A 7 -22.83 -8.28 8.27
N SER A 8 -22.05 -8.83 9.21
CA SER A 8 -20.88 -8.14 9.74
C SER A 8 -19.98 -7.73 8.57
N SER A 9 -19.83 -6.43 8.35
CA SER A 9 -18.62 -5.87 7.76
C SER A 9 -18.59 -4.38 8.05
N GLY A 10 -17.98 -4.04 9.19
CA GLY A 10 -17.39 -2.73 9.39
C GLY A 10 -16.31 -2.52 8.35
N GLN A 11 -16.69 -2.06 7.17
CA GLN A 11 -15.74 -1.66 6.13
C GLN A 11 -15.65 -0.14 6.16
N SER A 12 -14.55 0.33 6.74
CA SER A 12 -14.08 1.70 6.72
C SER A 12 -13.85 2.15 5.26
N ARG A 13 -14.93 2.57 4.57
CA ARG A 13 -14.95 2.88 3.13
C ARG A 13 -14.22 4.18 2.72
N GLY A 14 -13.54 4.87 3.64
CA GLY A 14 -12.82 6.13 3.35
C GLY A 14 -11.30 6.11 3.55
N LEU A 15 -10.74 5.10 4.22
CA LEU A 15 -9.31 5.04 4.56
C LEU A 15 -8.39 4.37 3.53
N PRO A 16 -8.80 3.35 2.73
CA PRO A 16 -7.86 2.66 1.85
C PRO A 16 -7.40 3.53 0.68
N VAL A 17 -8.29 4.31 0.07
CA VAL A 17 -7.98 5.11 -1.13
C VAL A 17 -6.90 6.17 -0.88
N ALA A 18 -6.95 6.85 0.27
CA ALA A 18 -5.94 7.85 0.64
C ALA A 18 -4.58 7.21 0.91
N LEU A 19 -4.58 6.01 1.48
CA LEU A 19 -3.37 5.26 1.80
C LEU A 19 -2.73 4.66 0.56
N GLU A 20 -3.54 4.14 -0.37
CA GLU A 20 -3.10 3.68 -1.68
C GLU A 20 -2.45 4.80 -2.49
N SER A 21 -3.08 5.99 -2.52
CA SER A 21 -2.54 7.16 -3.21
C SER A 21 -1.18 7.59 -2.63
N THR A 22 -1.05 7.49 -1.30
CA THR A 22 0.21 7.80 -0.60
C THR A 22 1.28 6.75 -0.91
N LEU A 23 0.93 5.47 -0.92
CA LEU A 23 1.83 4.37 -1.27
C LEU A 23 2.32 4.50 -2.71
N ASP A 24 1.42 4.76 -3.67
CA ASP A 24 1.81 4.92 -5.06
C ASP A 24 2.79 6.07 -5.25
N ARG A 25 2.50 7.24 -4.65
CA ARG A 25 3.41 8.40 -4.71
C ARG A 25 4.76 8.12 -4.02
N ARG A 26 4.76 7.40 -2.90
CA ARG A 26 5.99 7.02 -2.18
C ARG A 26 6.83 6.01 -2.97
N PHE A 27 6.20 5.02 -3.61
CA PHE A 27 6.91 4.02 -4.42
C PHE A 27 7.38 4.57 -5.78
N GLN A 28 6.66 5.54 -6.37
CA GLN A 28 7.16 6.28 -7.53
C GLN A 28 8.38 7.14 -7.19
N GLY A 29 8.37 7.78 -6.01
CA GLY A 29 9.44 8.68 -5.56
C GLY A 29 10.60 7.99 -4.86
N VAL A 30 10.57 6.66 -4.70
CA VAL A 30 11.68 5.94 -4.05
C VAL A 30 12.89 5.94 -4.98
N SER A 31 14.04 6.34 -4.44
CA SER A 31 15.31 6.40 -5.16
C SER A 31 16.38 5.63 -4.38
N ASN A 32 17.53 5.38 -5.01
CA ASN A 32 18.66 4.68 -4.39
C ASN A 32 19.46 5.54 -3.38
N THR A 33 18.94 6.70 -2.98
CA THR A 33 19.55 7.53 -1.94
C THR A 33 19.18 7.00 -0.55
N MET A 34 20.12 7.09 0.38
CA MET A 34 19.92 6.66 1.76
C MET A 34 18.72 7.36 2.40
N GLU A 35 18.57 8.67 2.17
CA GLU A 35 17.45 9.47 2.68
C GLU A 35 16.08 8.98 2.17
N SER A 36 15.99 8.60 0.90
CA SER A 36 14.75 8.09 0.32
C SER A 36 14.37 6.73 0.93
N ILE A 37 15.35 5.82 1.05
CA ILE A 37 15.15 4.48 1.62
C ILE A 37 14.81 4.56 3.11
N GLN A 38 15.52 5.40 3.87
CA GLN A 38 15.25 5.61 5.29
C GLN A 38 13.89 6.28 5.50
N GLY A 39 13.56 7.31 4.72
CA GLY A 39 12.27 7.99 4.79
C GLY A 39 11.09 7.04 4.54
N LEU A 40 11.23 6.11 3.59
CA LEU A 40 10.23 5.07 3.34
C LEU A 40 10.16 4.06 4.49
N SER A 41 11.29 3.63 5.03
CA SER A 41 11.35 2.68 6.15
C SER A 41 10.71 3.25 7.42
N ASN A 42 11.03 4.50 7.77
CA ASN A 42 10.42 5.20 8.90
C ASN A 42 8.91 5.32 8.72
N TRP A 43 8.45 5.72 7.53
CA TRP A 43 7.02 5.83 7.25
C TRP A 43 6.29 4.49 7.41
N CYS A 44 6.90 3.38 6.98
CA CYS A 44 6.36 2.03 7.16
C CYS A 44 6.23 1.67 8.65
N ILE A 45 7.21 2.03 9.48
CA ILE A 45 7.19 1.78 10.94
C ILE A 45 6.06 2.59 11.61
N GLU A 46 5.90 3.86 11.27
CA GLU A 46 4.82 4.72 11.78
C GLU A 46 3.43 4.21 11.38
N ASN A 47 3.31 3.64 10.17
CA ASN A 47 2.06 3.12 9.61
C ASN A 47 1.89 1.60 9.80
N LYS A 48 2.57 0.99 10.77
CA LYS A 48 2.59 -0.48 11.00
C LYS A 48 1.21 -1.15 11.11
N LYS A 49 0.17 -0.41 11.51
CA LYS A 49 -1.22 -0.90 11.52
C LYS A 49 -1.72 -1.33 10.14
N TYR A 50 -1.12 -0.83 9.06
CA TYR A 50 -1.43 -1.16 7.68
C TYR A 50 -0.36 -2.05 7.02
N HIS A 51 0.52 -2.71 7.79
CA HIS A 51 1.63 -3.51 7.26
C HIS A 51 1.22 -4.47 6.14
N SER A 52 0.09 -5.18 6.29
CA SER A 52 -0.39 -6.13 5.27
C SER A 52 -0.70 -5.42 3.95
N LEU A 53 -1.30 -4.22 3.99
CA LEU A 53 -1.60 -3.44 2.80
C LEU A 53 -0.31 -2.89 2.16
N ILE A 54 0.60 -2.36 2.97
CA ILE A 54 1.91 -1.84 2.51
C ILE A 54 2.66 -2.93 1.74
N VAL A 55 2.77 -4.14 2.29
CA VAL A 55 3.45 -5.28 1.66
C VAL A 55 2.75 -5.71 0.36
N ARG A 56 1.41 -5.77 0.36
CA ARG A 56 0.66 -6.12 -0.88
C ARG A 56 0.91 -5.12 -2.00
N TYR A 57 0.92 -3.82 -1.71
CA TYR A 57 1.20 -2.79 -2.70
C TYR A 57 2.66 -2.77 -3.13
N TRP A 58 3.59 -3.03 -2.20
CA TRP A 58 5.01 -3.18 -2.50
C TRP A 58 5.25 -4.25 -3.56
N ILE A 59 4.70 -5.46 -3.37
CA ILE A 59 4.85 -6.57 -4.33
C ILE A 59 4.24 -6.22 -5.69
N LYS A 60 3.09 -5.53 -5.71
CA LYS A 60 2.47 -5.05 -6.96
C LYS A 60 3.40 -4.06 -7.69
N TRP A 61 4.01 -3.13 -6.95
CA TRP A 61 4.93 -2.14 -7.50
C TRP A 61 6.24 -2.77 -8.00
N LEU A 62 6.79 -3.72 -7.25
CA LEU A 62 7.98 -4.48 -7.64
C LEU A 62 7.80 -5.17 -9.00
N ARG A 63 6.68 -5.91 -9.16
CA ARG A 63 6.35 -6.57 -10.44
C ARG A 63 6.21 -5.57 -11.59
N LYS A 64 5.66 -4.38 -11.33
CA LYS A 64 5.55 -3.32 -12.34
C LYS A 64 6.93 -2.82 -12.76
N CYS A 65 7.84 -2.58 -11.81
CA CYS A 65 9.22 -2.19 -12.12
C CYS A 65 9.97 -3.28 -12.89
N GLU A 66 9.81 -4.55 -12.51
CA GLU A 66 10.40 -5.69 -13.22
C GLU A 66 9.89 -5.77 -14.67
N LEU A 67 8.58 -5.64 -14.89
CA LEU A 67 7.99 -5.61 -16.23
C LEU A 67 8.48 -4.40 -17.06
N LEU A 68 8.62 -3.24 -16.44
CA LEU A 68 9.14 -2.04 -17.11
C LEU A 68 10.62 -2.19 -17.49
N MET A 69 11.44 -2.82 -16.64
CA MET A 69 12.84 -3.10 -16.96
C MET A 69 12.99 -4.13 -18.08
N LEU A 70 12.12 -5.14 -18.15
CA LEU A 70 12.14 -6.13 -19.24
C LEU A 70 11.66 -5.56 -20.58
N ALA A 71 10.86 -4.50 -20.56
CA ALA A 71 10.33 -3.84 -21.75
C ALA A 71 11.24 -2.72 -22.29
N SER A 72 12.33 -2.38 -21.59
CA SER A 72 13.30 -1.33 -21.97
C SER A 72 14.58 -1.96 -22.51
#